data_AF-A0A536GNL1-F1
#
_entry.id   AF-A0A536GNL1-F1
#
_cell.length_a   1.000
_cell.length_b   1.000
_cell.length_c   1.000
_cell.angle_alpha   90.00
_cell.angle_beta   90.00
_cell.angle_gamma   90.00
#
_symmetry.space_group_name_H-M   'P 1'
#
loop_
_entity.id
_entity.type
_entity.pdbx_description
1 polymer ?
#
loop_
_entity_poly.entity_id
_entity_poly.type
_entity_poly.pdbx_seq_one_letter_code
_entity_poly.pdbx_strand_id
1 'polypeptide(L)'
;QWGEQSTSAWKIAAFHSIIAAVKFGSKRSTPYAVGSVHDFMHAKILVADDYVYAGSFNLSHSGEQNAENVVQFESRAVADLCTAYVDRIAAKYGGRPLAGN
;
A
#
# COMPACT_ATOMS: atom_id res chain seq x y z
N GLN A 1 -7.26 -9.41 16.70
CA GLN A 1 -7.86 -10.13 15.54
C GLN A 1 -7.02 -11.29 15.00
N TRP A 2 -5.82 -11.11 14.40
CA TRP A 2 -5.06 -12.26 13.84
C TRP A 2 -4.50 -13.23 14.89
N GLY A 3 -4.00 -12.70 16.02
CA GLY A 3 -3.49 -13.54 17.12
C GLY A 3 -4.59 -14.22 17.95
N GLU A 4 -5.85 -13.81 17.77
CA GLU A 4 -7.01 -14.36 18.47
C GLU A 4 -7.68 -15.50 17.69
N GLN A 5 -7.37 -15.65 16.40
CA GLN A 5 -7.89 -16.70 15.52
C GLN A 5 -6.76 -17.65 15.11
N SER A 6 -6.77 -18.87 15.63
CA SER A 6 -5.72 -19.87 15.39
C SER A 6 -5.46 -20.15 13.90
N THR A 7 -6.50 -20.10 13.06
CA THR A 7 -6.40 -20.28 11.59
C THR A 7 -5.70 -19.13 10.86
N SER A 8 -5.59 -17.96 11.48
CA SER A 8 -4.92 -16.77 10.92
C SER A 8 -3.57 -16.47 11.56
N ALA A 9 -3.14 -17.25 12.56
CA ALA A 9 -1.91 -17.00 13.31
C ALA A 9 -0.65 -16.98 12.42
N TRP A 10 -0.62 -17.78 11.35
CA TRP A 10 0.49 -17.81 10.38
C TRP A 10 0.72 -16.47 9.67
N LYS A 11 -0.32 -15.64 9.53
CA LYS A 11 -0.23 -14.33 8.86
C LYS A 11 0.70 -13.38 9.59
N ILE A 12 0.81 -13.51 10.92
CA ILE A 12 1.71 -12.69 11.73
C ILE A 12 3.17 -12.98 11.35
N ALA A 13 3.54 -14.26 11.30
CA ALA A 13 4.88 -14.67 10.90
C ALA A 13 5.20 -14.25 9.46
N ALA A 14 4.27 -14.46 8.53
CA ALA A 14 4.43 -14.04 7.14
C ALA A 14 4.61 -12.51 7.03
N PHE A 15 3.79 -11.74 7.75
CA PHE A 15 3.88 -10.29 7.78
C PHE A 15 5.23 -9.83 8.33
N HIS A 16 5.73 -10.45 9.41
CA HIS A 16 7.06 -10.16 9.97
C HIS A 16 8.19 -10.41 8.95
N SER A 17 8.14 -11.53 8.22
CA SER A 17 9.11 -11.81 7.17
C SER A 17 9.09 -10.76 6.06
N ILE A 18 7.91 -10.32 5.64
CA ILE A 18 7.75 -9.29 4.61
C ILE A 18 8.31 -7.94 5.09
N ILE A 19 7.90 -7.46 6.27
CA ILE A 19 8.35 -6.16 6.80
C ILE A 19 9.84 -6.10 7.16
N ALA A 20 10.49 -7.26 7.37
CA ALA A 20 11.94 -7.36 7.50
C ALA A 20 12.65 -7.34 6.14
N ALA A 21 12.05 -7.93 5.11
CA ALA A 21 12.65 -8.06 3.78
C ALA A 21 12.49 -6.82 2.89
N VAL A 22 11.45 -6.00 3.10
CA VAL A 22 11.16 -4.85 2.24
C VAL A 22 11.08 -3.52 3.00
N LYS A 23 11.27 -2.42 2.27
CA LYS A 23 11.16 -1.06 2.82
C LYS A 23 9.69 -0.64 2.85
N PHE A 24 9.13 -0.52 4.03
CA PHE A 24 7.82 0.10 4.22
C PHE A 24 7.96 1.60 4.48
N GLY A 25 7.13 2.39 3.81
CA GLY A 25 7.01 3.83 4.03
C GLY A 25 5.59 4.20 4.39
N SER A 26 5.43 5.24 5.20
CA SER A 26 4.11 5.78 5.51
C SER A 26 4.15 7.28 5.65
N LYS A 27 3.17 7.95 5.04
CA LYS A 27 2.93 9.37 5.28
C LYS A 27 2.31 9.52 6.66
N ARG A 28 2.99 10.27 7.56
CA ARG A 28 2.34 10.77 8.78
C ARG A 28 1.28 11.79 8.39
N SER A 29 0.03 11.39 8.46
CA SER A 29 -1.12 12.23 8.11
C SER A 29 -1.75 12.81 9.38
N THR A 30 -2.46 13.91 9.23
CA THR A 30 -3.24 14.52 10.30
C THR A 30 -4.25 13.48 10.81
N PRO A 31 -4.30 13.19 12.13
CA PRO A 31 -5.29 12.28 12.66
C PRO A 31 -6.70 12.72 12.27
N TYR A 32 -7.57 11.76 11.97
CA TYR A 32 -8.93 12.05 11.55
C TYR A 32 -9.70 12.80 12.65
N ALA A 33 -10.27 13.94 12.29
CA ALA A 33 -11.28 14.66 13.07
C ALA A 33 -12.27 15.35 12.13
N VAL A 34 -13.52 15.49 12.58
CA VAL A 34 -14.56 16.20 11.80
C VAL A 34 -14.10 17.65 11.54
N GLY A 35 -14.10 18.06 10.28
CA GLY A 35 -13.68 19.40 9.85
C GLY A 35 -12.16 19.62 9.77
N SER A 36 -11.35 18.59 10.02
CA SER A 36 -9.89 18.66 9.85
C SER A 36 -9.48 18.51 8.38
N VAL A 37 -8.24 18.88 8.08
CA VAL A 37 -7.64 18.64 6.77
C VAL A 37 -7.36 17.14 6.62
N HIS A 38 -7.98 16.52 5.61
CA HIS A 38 -7.79 15.10 5.30
C HIS A 38 -6.61 14.91 4.32
N ASP A 39 -5.39 14.96 4.83
CA ASP A 39 -4.16 14.88 4.04
C ASP A 39 -3.63 13.44 3.85
N PHE A 40 -4.53 12.46 3.72
CA PHE A 40 -4.15 11.05 3.63
C PHE A 40 -3.49 10.69 2.29
N MET A 41 -2.62 9.67 2.29
CA MET A 41 -2.15 9.06 1.05
C MET A 41 -3.32 8.34 0.38
N HIS A 42 -3.87 8.95 -0.67
CA HIS A 42 -5.10 8.45 -1.29
C HIS A 42 -4.86 7.67 -2.59
N ALA A 43 -3.70 7.85 -3.23
CA ALA A 43 -3.36 7.12 -4.45
C ALA A 43 -3.20 5.63 -4.14
N LYS A 44 -3.88 4.79 -4.93
CA LYS A 44 -3.79 3.33 -4.88
C LYS A 44 -3.30 2.90 -6.25
N ILE A 45 -2.02 2.57 -6.31
CA ILE A 45 -1.31 2.28 -7.56
C ILE A 45 -0.44 1.04 -7.30
N LEU A 46 -0.50 0.09 -8.21
CA LEU A 46 0.42 -1.03 -8.32
C LEU A 46 1.03 -0.99 -9.72
N VAL A 47 2.35 -1.09 -9.80
CA VAL A 47 3.09 -1.22 -11.06
C VAL A 47 3.76 -2.60 -11.06
N ALA A 48 3.59 -3.35 -12.13
CA ALA A 48 4.21 -4.65 -12.34
C ALA A 48 4.65 -4.75 -13.80
N ASP A 49 5.97 -4.65 -14.02
CA ASP A 49 6.57 -4.51 -15.35
C ASP A 49 5.90 -3.36 -16.13
N ASP A 50 5.34 -3.65 -17.31
CA ASP A 50 4.65 -2.66 -18.15
C ASP A 50 3.16 -2.48 -17.81
N TYR A 51 2.67 -3.12 -16.75
CA TYR A 51 1.29 -3.03 -16.28
C TYR A 51 1.13 -2.09 -15.10
N VAL A 52 0.07 -1.28 -15.14
CA VAL A 52 -0.35 -0.43 -14.03
C VAL A 52 -1.78 -0.77 -13.64
N TYR A 53 -2.01 -0.93 -12.34
CA TYR A 53 -3.33 -1.08 -11.74
C TYR A 53 -3.56 0.10 -10.83
N ALA A 54 -4.61 0.87 -11.11
CA ALA A 54 -4.97 2.03 -10.29
C ALA A 54 -6.49 2.16 -10.19
N GLY A 55 -6.97 2.75 -9.09
CA GLY A 55 -8.40 2.94 -8.91
C GLY A 55 -8.75 3.30 -7.47
N SER A 56 -9.99 3.04 -7.10
CA SER A 56 -10.49 3.30 -5.75
C SER A 56 -10.21 2.14 -4.78
N PHE A 57 -9.96 0.92 -5.29
CA PHE A 57 -9.87 -0.31 -4.49
C PHE A 57 -8.77 -0.28 -3.41
N ASN A 58 -9.18 -0.57 -2.17
CA ASN A 58 -8.29 -0.73 -1.03
C ASN A 58 -8.03 -2.23 -0.77
N LEU A 59 -6.76 -2.61 -0.52
CA LEU A 59 -6.38 -3.98 -0.10
C LEU A 59 -6.92 -4.30 1.31
N SER A 60 -8.21 -4.61 1.38
CA SER A 60 -8.98 -4.79 2.60
C SER A 60 -10.13 -5.77 2.36
N HIS A 61 -10.60 -6.43 3.43
CA HIS A 61 -11.74 -7.35 3.31
C HIS A 61 -13.01 -6.65 2.82
N SER A 62 -13.25 -5.40 3.23
CA SER A 62 -14.37 -4.58 2.75
C SER A 62 -14.23 -4.18 1.28
N GLY A 63 -13.00 -4.13 0.74
CA GLY A 63 -12.76 -3.79 -0.67
C GLY A 63 -13.46 -4.75 -1.63
N GLU A 64 -13.66 -6.01 -1.22
CA GLU A 64 -14.37 -7.03 -2.01
C GLU A 64 -15.89 -6.83 -2.05
N GLN A 65 -16.45 -6.07 -1.10
CA GLN A 65 -17.90 -5.88 -0.94
C GLN A 65 -18.36 -4.47 -1.35
N ASN A 66 -17.45 -3.49 -1.28
CA ASN A 66 -17.72 -2.11 -1.65
C ASN A 66 -17.77 -1.94 -3.18
N ALA A 67 -18.44 -0.88 -3.63
CA ALA A 67 -18.40 -0.45 -5.04
C ALA A 67 -17.04 0.20 -5.36
N GLU A 68 -16.00 -0.62 -5.41
CA GLU A 68 -14.63 -0.26 -5.71
C GLU A 68 -14.28 -0.66 -7.14
N ASN A 69 -13.39 0.09 -7.78
CA ASN A 69 -12.90 -0.24 -9.12
C ASN A 69 -11.37 -0.27 -9.19
N VAL A 70 -10.89 -1.06 -10.14
CA VAL A 70 -9.49 -1.08 -10.59
C VAL A 70 -9.53 -0.99 -12.10
N VAL A 71 -8.72 -0.09 -12.65
CA VAL A 71 -8.42 -0.03 -14.08
C VAL A 71 -7.01 -0.53 -14.29
N GLN A 72 -6.85 -1.41 -15.28
CA GLN A 72 -5.55 -1.89 -15.73
C GLN A 72 -5.14 -1.13 -17.00
N PHE A 73 -3.87 -0.74 -17.05
CA PHE A 73 -3.23 -0.19 -18.23
C PHE A 73 -2.04 -1.10 -18.59
N GLU A 74 -1.94 -1.53 -19.83
CA GLU A 74 -0.73 -2.13 -20.39
C GLU A 74 -0.01 -1.06 -21.20
N SER A 75 0.98 -0.41 -20.58
CA SER A 75 1.73 0.66 -21.23
C SER A 75 3.01 0.96 -20.46
N ARG A 76 4.15 0.63 -21.07
CA ARG A 76 5.48 0.97 -20.57
C ARG A 76 5.62 2.45 -20.19
N ALA A 77 5.11 3.35 -21.02
CA ALA A 77 5.18 4.79 -20.76
C ALA A 77 4.41 5.20 -19.50
N VAL A 78 3.23 4.62 -19.25
CA VAL A 78 2.46 4.87 -18.04
C VAL A 78 3.12 4.21 -16.83
N ALA A 79 3.64 3.00 -16.98
CA ALA A 79 4.38 2.29 -15.94
C ALA A 79 5.62 3.07 -15.48
N ASP A 80 6.40 3.64 -16.40
CA ASP A 80 7.57 4.48 -16.08
C ASP A 80 7.17 5.73 -15.28
N LEU A 81 6.08 6.41 -15.68
CA LEU A 81 5.55 7.59 -14.97
C LEU A 81 5.08 7.24 -13.55
N CYS A 82 4.35 6.14 -13.41
CA CYS A 82 3.86 5.66 -12.12
C CYS A 82 5.01 5.22 -11.21
N THR A 83 6.02 4.52 -11.76
CA THR A 83 7.23 4.12 -11.03
C THR A 83 7.98 5.33 -10.51
N ALA A 84 8.22 6.34 -11.36
CA ALA A 84 8.87 7.58 -10.94
C ALA A 84 8.07 8.33 -9.84
N TYR A 85 6.73 8.28 -9.89
CA TYR A 85 5.90 8.78 -8.80
C TYR A 85 6.10 7.99 -7.51
N VAL A 86 6.03 6.66 -7.56
CA VAL A 86 6.24 5.76 -6.40
C VAL A 86 7.62 5.98 -5.80
N ASP A 87 8.67 6.10 -6.61
CA ASP A 87 10.03 6.37 -6.14
C ASP A 87 10.14 7.69 -5.38
N ARG A 88 9.50 8.76 -5.86
CA ARG A 88 9.45 10.04 -5.12
C ARG A 88 8.72 9.92 -3.79
N ILE A 89 7.64 9.16 -3.74
CA ILE A 89 6.89 8.91 -2.50
C ILE A 89 7.74 8.06 -1.54
N ALA A 90 8.42 7.03 -2.03
CA ALA A 90 9.32 6.18 -1.25
C ALA A 90 10.54 6.95 -0.75
N ALA A 91 11.12 7.85 -1.54
CA ALA A 91 12.21 8.71 -1.08
C ALA A 91 11.76 9.68 0.03
N LYS A 92 10.51 10.18 -0.04
CA LYS A 92 9.96 11.12 0.94
C LYS A 92 9.50 10.46 2.24
N TYR A 93 8.87 9.29 2.16
CA TYR A 93 8.18 8.66 3.29
C TYR A 93 8.66 7.24 3.60
N GLY A 94 9.59 6.69 2.82
CA GLY A 94 10.16 5.37 3.01
C GLY A 94 10.90 5.28 4.34
N GLY A 95 10.58 4.26 5.13
CA GLY A 95 11.34 3.88 6.31
C GLY A 95 12.58 3.05 5.95
N ARG A 96 13.51 2.94 6.90
CA ARG A 96 14.49 1.85 6.87
C ARG A 96 13.76 0.51 7.02
N PRO A 97 14.24 -0.58 6.38
CA PRO A 97 13.77 -1.92 6.73
C PRO A 97 13.87 -2.10 8.23
N LEU A 98 12.89 -2.80 8.83
CA LEU A 98 13.01 -3.18 10.23
C LEU A 98 14.24 -4.08 10.33
N ALA A 99 15.18 -3.74 11.23
CA ALA A 99 16.35 -4.58 11.44
C ALA A 99 15.84 -5.98 11.84
N GLY A 100 16.24 -7.00 11.09
CA GLY A 100 16.00 -8.38 11.49
C GLY A 100 16.71 -8.62 12.81
N ASN A 101 15.96 -9.07 13.83
CA ASN A 101 16.55 -9.69 15.01
C ASN A 101 17.08 -11.07 14.64
#